data_AF-A0A9X6BGF8-F1
#
_entry.id   AF-A0A9X6BGF8-F1
#
_cell.length_a   1.000
_cell.length_b   1.000
_cell.length_c   1.000
_cell.angle_alpha   90.00
_cell.angle_beta   90.00
_cell.angle_gamma   90.00
#
_symmetry.space_group_name_H-M   'P 1'
#
loop_
_entity.id
_entity.type
_entity.pdbx_description
1 polymer ?
#
loop_
_entity_poly.entity_id
_entity_poly.type
_entity_poly.pdbx_seq_one_letter_code
_entity_poly.pdbx_strand_id
1 'polypeptide(L)'
;MTVPNPFGRGAWRAACIAIATALPPVVSPAIAAGLPTMEDPSRGAGKGILQTLQNYGYDIVLLVALLVVASMFVGVCYHAYTRYSEIHTGRATWGQFGLTVAVGAMLLVVGIWLLTKATAIL
;
A
#
# COMPACT_ATOMS: atom_id res chain seq x y z
N MET A 1 0.52 39.53 37.72
CA MET A 1 0.33 39.82 36.29
C MET A 1 0.42 38.51 35.52
N THR A 2 -0.72 37.96 35.13
CA THR A 2 -0.85 36.66 34.44
C THR A 2 -1.15 36.92 32.97
N VAL A 3 -0.23 36.52 32.08
CA VAL A 3 -0.43 36.60 30.62
C VAL A 3 -1.38 35.47 30.20
N PRO A 4 -2.45 35.72 29.43
CA PRO A 4 -3.33 34.68 28.91
C PRO A 4 -2.69 33.94 27.72
N ASN A 5 -2.80 32.61 27.71
CA ASN A 5 -2.34 31.73 26.63
C ASN A 5 -3.38 31.69 25.49
N PRO A 6 -3.04 32.04 24.23
CA PRO A 6 -4.02 32.10 23.14
C PRO A 6 -4.20 30.79 22.34
N PHE A 7 -3.61 29.67 22.75
CA PHE A 7 -3.66 28.43 21.96
C PHE A 7 -4.48 27.35 22.65
N GLY A 8 -5.77 27.33 22.31
CA GLY A 8 -6.74 26.32 22.72
C GLY A 8 -6.39 24.92 22.23
N ARG A 9 -6.56 23.93 23.11
CA ARG A 9 -6.29 22.50 22.92
C ARG A 9 -7.33 21.80 22.03
N GLY A 10 -7.63 22.37 20.85
CA GLY A 10 -8.80 21.96 20.06
C GLY A 10 -8.53 21.48 18.62
N ALA A 11 -7.33 21.62 18.08
CA ALA A 11 -7.12 21.52 16.62
C ALA A 11 -6.43 20.23 16.14
N TRP A 12 -6.52 19.12 16.88
CA TRP A 12 -5.91 17.82 16.49
C TRP A 12 -6.93 16.75 16.05
N ARG A 13 -8.18 17.15 15.83
CA ARG A 13 -9.26 16.25 15.36
C ARG A 13 -9.81 16.72 14.02
N ALA A 14 -8.96 16.97 13.03
CA ALA A 14 -9.41 17.33 11.68
C ALA A 14 -8.36 16.98 10.62
N ALA A 15 -8.10 15.70 10.43
CA ALA A 15 -7.43 15.22 9.23
C ALA A 15 -7.97 13.82 8.87
N CYS A 16 -9.30 13.66 8.92
CA CYS A 16 -9.95 12.50 8.36
C CYS A 16 -10.11 12.72 6.84
N ILE A 17 -9.21 12.10 6.09
CA ILE A 17 -9.50 11.35 4.85
C ILE A 17 -10.34 12.10 3.81
N ALA A 18 -9.67 12.84 2.94
CA ALA A 18 -10.15 13.13 1.59
C ALA A 18 -9.23 12.41 0.59
N ILE A 19 -9.47 11.11 0.38
CA ILE A 19 -8.97 10.39 -0.81
C ILE A 19 -10.18 9.71 -1.42
N ALA A 20 -10.94 10.48 -2.18
CA ALA A 20 -12.11 10.00 -2.90
C ALA A 20 -12.24 10.77 -4.21
N THR A 21 -11.27 10.63 -5.12
CA THR A 21 -11.44 10.97 -6.56
C THR A 21 -10.16 10.65 -7.34
N ALA A 22 -10.12 9.50 -8.02
CA ALA A 22 -9.51 9.32 -9.35
C ALA A 22 -9.45 7.83 -9.72
N LEU A 23 -10.61 7.18 -9.86
CA LEU A 23 -10.73 5.99 -10.70
C LEU A 23 -11.34 6.47 -12.02
N PRO A 24 -10.61 6.54 -13.14
CA PRO A 24 -11.23 6.78 -14.43
C PRO A 24 -12.10 5.57 -14.80
N PRO A 25 -13.36 5.77 -15.24
CA PRO A 25 -14.18 4.67 -15.72
C PRO A 25 -13.64 4.23 -17.09
N VAL A 26 -13.03 3.05 -17.14
CA VAL A 26 -12.75 2.37 -18.40
C VAL A 26 -14.06 1.77 -18.90
N VAL A 27 -14.81 2.53 -19.71
CA VAL A 27 -15.97 2.02 -20.46
C VAL A 27 -15.56 1.78 -21.90
N SER A 28 -15.24 0.53 -22.22
CA SER A 28 -15.06 0.07 -23.61
C SER A 28 -16.39 -0.51 -24.13
N PRO A 29 -16.78 -0.24 -25.40
CA PRO A 29 -18.05 -0.72 -25.93
C PRO A 29 -17.98 -2.22 -26.23
N ALA A 30 -18.92 -2.97 -25.69
CA ALA A 30 -19.11 -4.38 -26.00
C ALA A 30 -19.69 -4.52 -27.42
N ILE A 31 -18.86 -4.98 -28.36
CA ILE A 31 -19.32 -5.45 -29.68
C ILE A 31 -18.83 -6.89 -29.86
N ALA A 32 -19.65 -7.84 -29.41
CA ALA A 32 -19.75 -9.19 -29.98
C ALA A 32 -20.95 -9.89 -29.35
N ALA A 33 -21.86 -10.36 -30.20
CA ALA A 33 -22.83 -11.38 -29.81
C ALA A 33 -22.07 -12.67 -29.46
N GLY A 34 -22.36 -13.28 -28.30
CA GLY A 34 -21.78 -14.56 -27.88
C GLY A 34 -20.73 -14.42 -26.77
N LEU A 35 -21.22 -14.50 -25.53
CA LEU A 35 -20.53 -14.61 -24.23
C LEU A 35 -19.38 -13.63 -23.94
N PRO A 36 -19.37 -12.94 -22.77
CA PRO A 36 -18.22 -12.15 -22.34
C PRO A 36 -16.93 -12.99 -22.39
N THR A 37 -15.97 -12.61 -23.23
CA THR A 37 -14.65 -13.25 -23.26
C THR A 37 -13.90 -12.83 -22.01
N MET A 38 -13.70 -13.75 -21.07
CA MET A 38 -12.83 -13.52 -19.92
C MET A 38 -11.38 -13.44 -20.42
N GLU A 39 -10.67 -12.37 -20.05
CA GLU A 39 -9.25 -12.19 -20.32
C GLU A 39 -8.47 -13.38 -19.76
N ASP A 40 -7.67 -14.06 -20.59
CA ASP A 40 -6.92 -15.23 -20.15
C ASP A 40 -6.02 -14.89 -18.94
N PRO A 41 -5.94 -15.78 -17.92
CA PRO A 41 -5.10 -15.52 -16.76
C PRO A 41 -3.63 -15.41 -17.18
N SER A 42 -2.80 -14.69 -16.43
CA SER A 42 -1.42 -14.36 -16.80
C SER A 42 -0.52 -15.61 -16.98
N ARG A 43 -0.97 -16.77 -16.47
CA ARG A 43 -0.35 -18.10 -16.63
C ARG A 43 -1.02 -19.01 -17.67
N GLY A 44 -2.01 -18.51 -18.41
CA GLY A 44 -2.80 -19.22 -19.43
C GLY A 44 -3.95 -20.06 -18.87
N ALA A 45 -5.01 -20.26 -19.66
CA ALA A 45 -6.07 -21.20 -19.32
C ALA A 45 -5.50 -22.63 -19.29
N GLY A 46 -5.49 -23.26 -18.12
CA GLY A 46 -4.94 -24.61 -17.94
C GLY A 46 -5.76 -25.68 -18.69
N LYS A 47 -5.40 -26.96 -18.53
CA LYS A 47 -6.08 -28.08 -19.21
C LYS A 47 -7.50 -28.38 -18.69
N GLY A 48 -7.99 -27.62 -17.71
CA GLY A 48 -9.35 -27.76 -17.15
C GLY A 48 -9.78 -26.55 -16.30
N ILE A 49 -11.09 -26.47 -16.01
CA ILE A 49 -11.74 -25.34 -15.31
C ILE A 49 -11.13 -25.04 -13.93
N LEU A 50 -10.77 -26.08 -13.17
CA LEU A 50 -10.16 -25.91 -11.86
C LEU A 50 -8.76 -25.26 -11.93
N GLN A 51 -8.00 -25.58 -12.98
CA GLN A 51 -6.66 -25.04 -13.18
C GLN A 51 -6.72 -23.58 -13.65
N THR A 52 -7.69 -23.24 -14.51
CA THR A 52 -7.96 -21.85 -14.89
C THR A 52 -8.39 -21.02 -13.67
N LEU A 53 -9.24 -21.56 -12.80
CA LEU A 53 -9.65 -20.89 -11.57
C LEU A 53 -8.48 -20.67 -10.60
N GLN A 54 -7.57 -21.64 -10.46
CA GLN A 54 -6.33 -21.47 -9.69
C GLN A 54 -5.43 -20.38 -10.25
N ASN A 55 -5.29 -20.30 -11.58
CA ASN A 55 -4.46 -19.28 -12.22
C ASN A 55 -5.02 -17.85 -12.00
N TYR A 56 -6.34 -17.67 -12.03
CA TYR A 56 -6.96 -16.41 -11.59
C TYR A 56 -6.75 -16.13 -10.10
N GLY A 57 -6.82 -17.16 -9.25
CA GLY A 57 -6.53 -17.04 -7.83
C GLY A 57 -5.12 -16.52 -7.56
N TYR A 58 -4.13 -17.01 -8.30
CA TYR A 58 -2.75 -16.54 -8.23
C TYR A 58 -2.62 -15.06 -8.62
N ASP A 59 -3.25 -14.64 -9.72
CA ASP A 59 -3.20 -13.26 -10.20
C ASP A 59 -3.84 -12.28 -9.19
N ILE A 60 -4.98 -12.65 -8.58
CA ILE A 60 -5.64 -11.83 -7.55
C ILE A 60 -4.75 -11.72 -6.29
N VAL A 61 -4.17 -12.82 -5.83
CA VAL A 61 -3.26 -12.82 -4.67
C VAL A 61 -2.05 -11.93 -4.95
N LEU A 62 -1.51 -11.95 -6.17
CA LEU A 62 -0.39 -11.10 -6.57
C LEU A 62 -0.77 -9.61 -6.56
N LEU A 63 -1.96 -9.26 -7.04
CA LEU A 63 -2.47 -7.88 -6.97
C LEU A 63 -2.65 -7.39 -5.52
N VAL A 64 -3.21 -8.24 -4.65
CA VAL A 64 -3.37 -7.92 -3.22
C VAL A 64 -2.00 -7.79 -2.53
N ALA A 65 -1.07 -8.70 -2.83
CA ALA A 65 0.29 -8.66 -2.34
C ALA A 65 0.97 -7.32 -2.66
N LEU A 66 0.83 -6.86 -3.91
CA LEU A 66 1.36 -5.58 -4.36
C LEU A 66 0.73 -4.41 -3.60
N LEU A 67 -0.58 -4.43 -3.36
CA LEU A 67 -1.29 -3.41 -2.58
C LEU A 67 -0.78 -3.36 -1.12
N VAL A 68 -0.59 -4.52 -0.49
CA VAL A 68 -0.06 -4.62 0.88
C VAL A 68 1.34 -4.03 0.96
N VAL A 69 2.24 -4.42 0.05
CA VAL A 69 3.61 -3.87 0.01
C VAL A 69 3.60 -2.35 -0.20
N ALA A 70 2.76 -1.86 -1.11
CA ALA A 70 2.59 -0.43 -1.32
C ALA A 70 2.14 0.31 -0.05
N SER A 71 1.15 -0.22 0.68
CA SER A 71 0.68 0.39 1.92
C SER A 71 1.73 0.39 3.04
N MET A 72 2.51 -0.69 3.17
CA MET A 72 3.61 -0.75 4.13
C MET A 72 4.69 0.28 3.81
N PHE A 73 4.98 0.50 2.52
CA PHE A 73 5.94 1.51 2.08
C PHE A 73 5.48 2.92 2.43
N VAL A 74 4.19 3.24 2.20
CA VAL A 74 3.61 4.52 2.59
C VAL A 74 3.71 4.74 4.11
N GLY A 75 3.48 3.70 4.92
CA GLY A 75 3.65 3.77 6.37
C GLY A 75 5.08 4.10 6.82
N VAL A 76 6.09 3.47 6.20
CA VAL A 76 7.51 3.75 6.48
C VAL A 76 7.87 5.19 6.08
N CYS A 77 7.42 5.64 4.90
CA CYS A 77 7.64 7.01 4.43
C CYS A 77 6.99 8.05 5.34
N TYR A 78 5.77 7.78 5.82
CA TYR A 78 5.09 8.66 6.76
C TYR A 78 5.86 8.79 8.08
N HIS A 79 6.33 7.66 8.63
CA HIS A 79 7.12 7.66 9.85
C HIS A 79 8.46 8.41 9.69
N ALA A 80 9.14 8.21 8.56
CA ALA A 80 10.36 8.92 8.21
C ALA A 80 10.11 10.43 8.09
N TYR A 81 9.02 10.85 7.44
CA TYR A 81 8.67 12.25 7.27
C TYR A 81 8.51 12.98 8.62
N THR A 82 7.81 12.38 9.58
CA THR A 82 7.69 12.93 10.94
C THR A 82 9.05 13.13 11.60
N ARG A 83 9.91 12.10 11.59
CA ARG A 83 11.25 12.17 12.19
C ARG A 83 12.16 13.17 11.49
N TYR A 84 12.02 13.34 10.18
CA TYR A 84 12.76 14.34 9.41
C TYR A 84 12.39 15.79 9.82
N SER A 85 11.11 16.06 10.05
CA SER A 85 10.65 17.37 10.53
C SER A 85 11.16 17.68 11.95
N GLU A 86 11.31 16.65 12.79
CA GLU A 86 11.88 16.78 14.13
C GLU A 86 13.39 17.06 14.12
N ILE A 87 14.12 16.59 13.11
CA ILE A 87 15.55 16.93 12.92
C ILE A 87 15.70 18.40 12.56
N HIS A 88 14.84 18.92 11.67
CA HIS A 88 14.86 20.33 11.27
C HIS A 88 14.50 21.28 12.42
N THR A 89 13.76 20.80 13.42
CA THR A 89 13.43 21.55 14.64
C THR A 89 14.43 21.30 15.79
N GLY A 90 15.50 20.54 15.55
CA GLY A 90 16.56 20.26 16.53
C GLY A 90 16.18 19.27 17.64
N ARG A 91 15.02 18.62 17.55
CA ARG A 91 14.50 17.68 18.55
C ARG A 91 14.93 16.23 18.31
N ALA A 92 15.56 15.96 17.17
CA ALA A 92 16.00 14.65 16.75
C ALA A 92 17.38 14.71 16.08
N THR A 93 18.11 13.60 16.13
CA THR A 93 19.43 13.47 15.48
C THR A 93 19.33 12.64 14.20
N TRP A 94 20.21 12.94 13.24
CA TRP A 94 20.36 12.18 11.99
C TRP A 94 20.60 10.68 12.22
N GLY A 95 21.36 10.33 13.27
CA GLY A 95 21.60 8.93 13.64
C GLY A 95 20.34 8.19 14.10
N GLN A 96 19.48 8.85 14.88
CA GLN A 96 18.22 8.25 15.34
C GLN A 96 17.22 8.11 14.20
N PHE A 97 17.17 9.07 13.27
CA PHE A 97 16.39 8.93 12.04
C PHE A 97 16.87 7.74 11.21
N GLY A 98 18.17 7.64 10.93
CA GLY A 98 18.75 6.54 10.16
C GLY A 98 18.44 5.18 10.78
N LEU A 99 18.53 5.04 12.10
CA LEU A 99 18.16 3.81 12.82
C LEU A 99 16.68 3.45 12.64
N THR A 100 15.77 4.41 12.83
CA THR A 100 14.33 4.16 12.67
C THR A 100 13.95 3.80 11.22
N VAL A 101 14.57 4.45 10.24
CA VAL A 101 14.36 4.16 8.82
C VAL A 101 14.94 2.81 8.45
N ALA A 102 16.11 2.44 8.96
CA ALA A 102 16.71 1.13 8.73
C ALA A 102 15.83 -0.01 9.28
N VAL A 103 15.24 0.16 10.46
CA VAL A 103 14.27 -0.80 11.02
C VAL A 103 13.03 -0.90 10.13
N GLY A 104 12.49 0.24 9.68
CA GLY A 104 11.34 0.25 8.76
C GLY A 104 11.63 -0.45 7.42
N ALA A 105 12.81 -0.23 6.85
CA ALA A 105 13.25 -0.90 5.63
C ALA A 105 13.42 -2.42 5.85
N MET A 106 13.97 -2.83 6.98
CA MET A 106 14.11 -4.26 7.32
C MET A 106 12.75 -4.95 7.44
N LEU A 107 11.76 -4.29 8.04
CA LEU A 107 10.38 -4.81 8.10
C LEU A 107 9.76 -4.96 6.71
N LEU A 108 10.01 -4.03 5.79
CA LEU A 108 9.56 -4.15 4.39
C LEU A 108 10.20 -5.34 3.68
N VAL A 109 11.51 -5.53 3.84
CA VAL A 109 12.22 -6.66 3.23
C VAL A 109 11.65 -7.99 3.72
N VAL A 110 11.44 -8.13 5.03
CA VAL A 110 10.85 -9.34 5.62
C VAL A 110 9.42 -9.55 5.14
N GLY A 111 8.61 -8.47 5.05
CA GLY A 111 7.24 -8.54 4.52
C GLY A 111 7.20 -9.04 3.08
N ILE A 112 7.96 -8.41 2.17
CA ILE A 112 8.05 -8.82 0.76
C ILE A 112 8.57 -10.25 0.63
N TRP A 113 9.56 -10.63 1.44
CA TRP A 113 10.11 -11.98 1.45
C TRP A 113 9.06 -13.02 1.84
N LEU A 114 8.29 -12.79 2.91
CA LEU A 114 7.21 -13.68 3.34
C LEU A 114 6.11 -13.79 2.29
N LEU A 115 5.71 -12.67 1.68
CA LEU A 115 4.74 -12.66 0.59
C LEU A 115 5.21 -13.49 -0.61
N THR A 116 6.48 -13.33 -1.00
CA THR A 116 7.08 -14.10 -2.10
C THR A 116 7.17 -15.59 -1.78
N LYS A 117 7.44 -15.95 -0.52
CA LYS A 117 7.42 -17.34 -0.07
C LYS A 117 6.01 -17.91 -0.04
N ALA A 118 5.01 -17.12 0.37
CA ALA A 118 3.61 -17.54 0.40
C ALA A 118 3.07 -17.78 -1.02
N THR A 119 3.37 -16.89 -1.98
CA THR A 119 2.96 -17.07 -3.38
C THR A 119 3.66 -18.26 -4.05
N ALA A 120 4.86 -18.64 -3.61
CA ALA A 120 5.57 -19.81 -4.14
C ALA A 120 4.98 -21.16 -3.68
N ILE A 121 4.21 -21.16 -2.59
CA ILE A 121 3.54 -22.37 -2.05
C ILE A 121 2.18 -22.60 -2.73
N LEU A 122 1.59 -21.54 -3.29
CA LEU A 122 0.31 -21.55 -4.01
C LEU A 122 0.47 -22.02 -5.46
#